data_AF-A0A7X6CJF1-F1
#
_entry.id   AF-A0A7X6CJF1-F1
#
_cell.length_a   1.000
_cell.length_b   1.000
_cell.length_c   1.000
_cell.angle_alpha   90.00
_cell.angle_beta   90.00
_cell.angle_gamma   90.00
#
_symmetry.space_group_name_H-M   'P 1'
#
loop_
_entity.id
_entity.type
_entity.pdbx_description
1 polymer ?
#
loop_
_entity_poly.entity_id
_entity_poly.type
_entity_poly.pdbx_seq_one_letter_code
_entity_poly.pdbx_strand_id
1 'polypeptide(L)' 'MVQKRYTPPTCTLEITAKSSPLSRWAGQPVFKSVNFELRLDDPRLPDTKHVTLKGDRAQLE' A
#
# COMPACT_ATOMS: atom_id res chain seq x y z
N MET A 1 -9.46 -34.98 16.37
CA MET A 1 -9.16 -34.38 15.06
C MET A 1 -8.36 -33.11 15.33
N VAL A 2 -7.14 -32.99 14.81
CA VAL A 2 -6.28 -31.82 15.05
C VAL A 2 -6.07 -31.10 13.72
N GLN A 3 -6.51 -29.84 13.64
CA GLN A 3 -6.32 -29.00 12.47
C GLN A 3 -5.35 -27.88 12.85
N LYS A 4 -4.16 -27.86 12.23
CA LYS A 4 -3.22 -26.73 12.35
C LYS A 4 -3.25 -25.92 11.06
N ARG A 5 -3.45 -24.61 11.20
CA ARG A 5 -3.53 -23.65 10.09
C ARG A 5 -2.43 -22.62 10.26
N TYR A 6 -1.61 -22.47 9.24
CA TYR A 6 -0.46 -21.56 9.23
C TYR A 6 -0.68 -20.50 8.13
N THR A 7 -1.45 -19.46 8.43
CA THR A 7 -1.59 -18.29 7.54
C THR A 7 -0.44 -17.29 7.75
N PRO A 8 0.28 -16.82 6.73
CA PRO A 8 1.30 -15.79 6.93
C PRO A 8 0.70 -14.52 7.54
N PRO A 9 1.45 -13.75 8.36
CA PRO A 9 1.02 -12.39 8.71
C PRO A 9 0.88 -11.62 7.40
N THR A 10 -0.35 -11.25 7.03
CA THR A 10 -0.59 -10.55 5.77
C THR A 10 -0.21 -9.09 5.91
N CYS A 11 0.42 -8.59 4.85
CA CYS A 11 0.83 -7.22 4.72
C CYS A 11 0.44 -6.79 3.30
N THR A 12 -0.40 -5.76 3.20
CA THR A 12 -0.88 -5.26 1.91
C THR A 12 -0.39 -3.84 1.68
N LEU A 13 0.41 -3.63 0.64
CA LEU A 13 0.84 -2.32 0.18
C LEU A 13 0.07 -1.95 -1.10
N GLU A 14 -0.71 -0.87 -1.04
CA GLU A 14 -1.38 -0.28 -2.19
C GLU A 14 -0.71 1.06 -2.53
N ILE A 15 -0.33 1.25 -3.80
CA ILE A 15 0.28 2.48 -4.29
C ILE A 15 -0.62 3.04 -5.40
N THR A 16 -1.13 4.25 -5.19
CA THR A 16 -1.98 4.95 -6.16
C THR A 16 -1.25 6.16 -6.72
N ALA A 17 -1.12 6.24 -8.04
CA ALA A 17 -0.47 7.37 -8.71
C ALA A 17 -1.39 7.97 -9.79
N LYS A 18 -1.54 9.31 -9.80
CA LYS A 18 -2.21 10.00 -10.91
C LYS A 18 -1.17 10.46 -11.93
N SER A 19 -1.35 10.04 -13.19
CA SER A 19 -0.55 10.55 -14.31
C SER A 19 -0.95 12.00 -14.60
N SER A 20 0.04 12.86 -14.80
CA SER A 20 -0.22 14.25 -15.20
C SER A 20 -0.26 14.36 -16.72
N PRO A 21 -1.17 15.15 -17.34
CA PRO A 21 -1.14 15.41 -18.78
C PRO A 21 0.17 16.07 -19.26
N LEU A 22 0.94 16.69 -18.36
CA LEU A 22 2.29 17.19 -18.62
C LEU A 22 3.34 16.09 -18.80
N SER A 23 3.07 14.85 -18.35
CA SER A 23 3.97 13.70 -18.61
C SER A 23 4.13 13.40 -20.10
N ARG A 24 3.15 13.81 -20.91
CA ARG A 24 3.15 13.65 -22.36
C ARG A 24 4.11 14.61 -23.07
N TRP A 25 4.45 15.74 -22.44
CA TRP A 25 5.42 16.73 -22.96
C TRP A 25 6.84 16.49 -22.45
N ALA A 26 7.00 15.98 -21.23
CA ALA A 26 8.31 15.81 -20.59
C ALA A 26 9.05 14.52 -21.00
N GLY A 27 8.45 13.62 -21.78
CA GLY A 27 9.06 12.35 -22.19
C GLY A 27 9.33 11.36 -21.03
N GLN A 28 8.97 11.73 -19.80
CA GLN A 28 9.13 10.94 -18.59
C GLN A 28 7.80 10.86 -17.82
N PRO A 29 7.48 9.72 -17.18
CA PRO A 29 6.26 9.57 -16.38
C PRO A 29 6.37 10.45 -15.13
N VAL A 30 5.86 11.67 -15.22
CA VAL A 30 5.71 12.58 -14.08
C VAL A 30 4.45 12.21 -13.32
N PHE A 31 4.60 11.44 -12.24
CA PHE A 31 3.54 11.18 -11.27
C PHE A 31 3.41 12.37 -10.32
N LYS A 32 2.34 13.15 -10.46
CA LYS A 32 2.13 14.37 -9.65
C LYS A 32 1.67 14.09 -8.22
N SER A 33 1.05 12.94 -7.99
CA SER A 33 0.51 12.55 -6.68
C SER A 33 0.60 11.03 -6.57
N VAL A 34 1.68 10.55 -5.96
CA VAL A 34 1.80 9.16 -5.52
C VAL A 34 1.39 9.14 -4.05
N ASN A 35 0.40 8.31 -3.72
CA ASN A 35 0.01 8.02 -2.35
C ASN A 35 0.18 6.53 -2.13
N PHE A 36 0.51 6.13 -0.91
CA PHE A 36 0.49 4.74 -0.51
C PHE A 36 -0.39 4.52 0.71
N GLU A 37 -0.89 3.29 0.81
CA GLU A 37 -1.53 2.75 1.98
C GLU A 37 -0.90 1.39 2.28
N LEU A 38 -0.31 1.25 3.46
CA LEU A 38 0.26 0.02 3.97
C LEU A 38 -0.63 -0.50 5.10
N ARG A 39 -1.16 -1.70 4.92
CA ARG A 39 -2.04 -2.38 5.87
C ARG A 39 -1.33 -3.57 6.47
N LEU A 40 -1.21 -3.57 7.80
CA LEU A 40 -0.81 -4.72 8.60
C LEU A 40 -2.10 -5.41 9.06
N ASP A 41 -2.65 -6.23 8.17
CA ASP A 41 -4.03 -6.72 8.21
C ASP A 41 -4.11 -8.21 8.53
N ASP A 42 -3.24 -8.70 9.42
CA ASP A 42 -3.18 -10.12 9.78
C ASP A 42 -4.60 -10.64 10.13
N PRO A 43 -5.16 -11.58 9.34
CA PRO A 43 -6.53 -12.06 9.51
C PRO A 43 -6.71 -12.85 10.81
N ARG A 44 -5.62 -13.15 11.52
CA ARG A 44 -5.65 -13.76 12.86
C ARG A 44 -5.93 -12.74 13.96
N LEU A 45 -5.81 -11.45 13.68
CA LEU A 45 -6.02 -10.37 14.63
C LEU A 45 -7.42 -9.75 14.42
N PRO A 46 -8.09 -9.30 15.51
CA PRO A 46 -9.30 -8.50 15.38
C PRO A 46 -8.99 -7.21 14.62
N ASP A 47 -9.97 -6.70 13.85
CA ASP A 47 -9.84 -5.50 13.03
C ASP A 47 -9.30 -4.27 13.80
N THR A 48 -9.61 -4.17 15.10
CA THR A 48 -9.07 -3.13 15.99
C THR A 48 -7.56 -3.12 16.13
N LYS A 49 -6.89 -4.22 15.78
CA LYS A 49 -5.43 -4.38 15.81
C LYS A 49 -4.79 -4.25 14.43
N HIS A 50 -5.58 -4.08 13.36
CA HIS A 50 -5.04 -3.76 12.05
C HIS A 50 -4.49 -2.34 12.08
N VAL A 51 -3.30 -2.19 11.51
CA VAL A 51 -2.62 -0.89 11.43
C VAL A 51 -2.59 -0.45 9.98
N THR A 52 -3.01 0.78 9.73
CA THR A 52 -2.94 1.41 8.42
C THR A 52 -2.00 2.59 8.45
N LEU A 53 -0.93 2.53 7.66
CA LEU A 53 0.02 3.62 7.46
C LEU A 53 -0.26 4.24 6.09
N LYS A 54 -0.35 5.57 6.04
CA LYS A 54 -0.57 6.32 4.80
C LYS A 54 0.53 7.35 4.62
N GLY A 55 0.89 7.61 3.39
CA GLY A 55 1.85 8.65 3.06
C GLY A 55 1.91 8.92 1.57
N ASP A 56 2.85 9.77 1.20
CA ASP A 56 3.06 10.17 -0.19
C ASP A 56 4.44 9.77 -0.71
N ARG A 57 4.75 10.20 -1.94
CA ARG A 57 6.03 9.96 -2.60
C ARG A 57 7.24 10.30 -1.72
N ALA A 58 7.21 11.42 -0.99
CA ALA A 58 8.37 11.91 -0.26
C ALA A 58 8.75 10.99 0.91
N GLN A 59 7.82 10.15 1.37
CA GLN A 59 8.02 9.18 2.44
C GLN A 59 8.35 7.77 1.93
N LEU A 60 8.36 7.57 0.61
CA LEU A 60 8.73 6.30 -0.06
C LEU A 60 10.18 6.30 -0.59
N GLU A 61 10.77 7.47 -0.83
CA GLU A 61 12.18 7.65 -1.24
C GLU A 61 13.12 7.58 -0.03
#